data_AF-A0A8S0VHF3-F1
#
_entry.id   AF-A0A8S0VHF3-F1
#
_cell.length_a   1.000
_cell.length_b   1.000
_cell.length_c   1.000
_cell.angle_alpha   90.00
_cell.angle_beta   90.00
_cell.angle_gamma   90.00
#
_symmetry.space_group_name_H-M   'P 1'
#
loop_
_entity.id
_entity.type
_entity.pdbx_description
1 polymer ?
#
loop_
_entity_poly.entity_id
_entity_poly.type
_entity_poly.pdbx_seq_one_letter_code
_entity_poly.pdbx_strand_id
1 'polypeptide(L)'
;MLEEVSRVLKDEGVYILITYGSPVYRLHLLRESCSWTIKLHVIEKLPSADSSERQSWDLTSPITLDDGGSLETVVGKNADLHYIYVCTKGKSGS
;
A
#
# COMPACT_ATOMS: atom_id res chain seq x y z
N MET A 1 -10.86 -11.44 -8.53
CA MET A 1 -10.91 -11.10 -7.08
C MET A 1 -11.11 -9.60 -6.88
N LEU A 2 -10.20 -8.72 -7.34
CA LEU A 2 -10.31 -7.27 -7.14
C LEU A 2 -11.57 -6.65 -7.78
N GLU A 3 -11.96 -7.11 -8.97
CA GLU A 3 -13.22 -6.69 -9.61
C GLU A 3 -14.44 -7.04 -8.76
N GLU A 4 -14.47 -8.21 -8.15
CA GLU A 4 -15.56 -8.62 -7.25
C GLU A 4 -15.59 -7.79 -5.97
N VAL A 5 -14.41 -7.47 -5.41
CA VAL A 5 -14.30 -6.52 -4.28
C VAL A 5 -14.87 -5.15 -4.68
N SER A 6 -14.49 -4.64 -5.85
CA SER A 6 -15.03 -3.39 -6.38
C SER A 6 -16.54 -3.45 -6.59
N ARG A 7 -17.06 -4.55 -7.12
CA ARG A 7 -18.50 -4.74 -7.38
C ARG A 7 -19.33 -4.69 -6.09
N VAL A 8 -18.83 -5.25 -4.99
CA VAL A 8 -19.56 -5.27 -3.71
C VAL A 8 -19.37 -4.00 -2.86
N LEU A 9 -18.26 -3.28 -3.06
CA LEU A 9 -18.05 -2.01 -2.39
C LEU A 9 -18.97 -0.92 -2.95
N LYS A 10 -19.59 -0.16 -2.05
CA LYS A 10 -20.25 1.09 -2.40
C LYS A 10 -19.22 2.14 -2.81
N ASP A 11 -19.68 3.22 -3.44
CA ASP A 11 -18.87 4.40 -3.70
C ASP A 11 -18.21 4.90 -2.41
N GLU A 12 -16.95 5.33 -2.50
CA GLU A 12 -16.10 5.69 -1.35
C GLU A 12 -15.83 4.52 -0.37
N GLY A 13 -16.23 3.29 -0.71
CA GLY A 13 -15.91 2.09 0.06
C GLY A 13 -14.41 1.81 0.08
N VAL A 14 -13.93 1.26 1.20
CA VAL A 14 -12.49 1.04 1.43
C VAL A 14 -12.16 -0.45 1.42
N TYR A 15 -11.16 -0.81 0.61
CA TYR A 15 -10.48 -2.09 0.64
C TYR A 15 -9.07 -1.92 1.21
N ILE A 16 -8.72 -2.72 2.22
CA ILE A 16 -7.39 -2.71 2.84
C ILE A 16 -6.68 -4.02 2.50
N LEU A 17 -5.56 -3.93 1.79
CA LEU A 17 -4.68 -5.07 1.52
C LEU A 17 -3.41 -4.96 2.34
N ILE A 18 -3.12 -5.97 3.15
CA ILE A 18 -1.87 -6.08 3.91
C ILE A 18 -1.07 -7.26 3.35
N THR A 19 0.16 -7.02 2.90
CA THR A 19 0.99 -8.06 2.28
C THR A 19 2.48 -7.77 2.45
N TYR A 20 3.30 -8.83 2.49
CA TYR A 20 4.76 -8.75 2.40
C TYR A 20 5.27 -8.83 0.95
N GLY A 21 4.36 -8.94 -0.03
CA GLY A 21 4.73 -9.04 -1.45
C GLY A 21 5.27 -7.72 -2.00
N SER A 22 6.22 -7.82 -2.95
CA SER A 22 6.88 -6.64 -3.53
C SER A 22 5.86 -5.59 -3.98
N PRO A 23 6.04 -4.33 -3.56
CA PRO A 23 5.02 -3.33 -3.75
C PRO A 23 4.98 -2.79 -5.18
N VAL A 24 6.06 -2.95 -5.95
CA VAL A 24 6.13 -2.55 -7.37
C VAL A 24 5.05 -3.27 -8.18
N TYR A 25 4.94 -4.59 -8.00
CA TYR A 25 3.96 -5.40 -8.73
C TYR A 25 2.54 -5.21 -8.18
N ARG A 26 2.40 -5.19 -6.85
CA ARG A 26 1.08 -5.04 -6.21
C ARG A 26 0.44 -3.68 -6.48
N LEU A 27 1.22 -2.60 -6.44
CA LEU A 27 0.72 -1.26 -6.70
C LEU A 27 0.24 -1.12 -8.15
N HIS A 28 1.00 -1.65 -9.11
CA HIS A 28 0.60 -1.65 -10.53
C HIS A 28 -0.71 -2.42 -10.74
N LEU A 29 -0.82 -3.64 -10.20
CA LEU A 29 -2.06 -4.43 -10.31
C LEU A 29 -3.27 -3.72 -9.70
N LEU A 30 -3.11 -3.07 -8.54
CA LEU A 30 -4.20 -2.33 -7.91
C LEU A 30 -4.62 -1.15 -8.80
N ARG A 31 -3.67 -0.36 -9.32
CA ARG A 31 -3.93 0.79 -10.21
C ARG A 31 -4.67 0.38 -11.50
N GLU A 32 -4.30 -0.74 -12.12
CA GLU A 32 -4.91 -1.19 -13.38
C GLU A 32 -6.29 -1.87 -13.19
N SER A 33 -6.58 -2.38 -11.99
CA SER A 33 -7.77 -3.23 -11.78
C SER A 33 -9.10 -2.47 -11.75
N CYS A 34 -9.18 -1.36 -11.02
CA CYS A 34 -10.38 -0.50 -10.95
C CYS A 34 -9.98 0.94 -10.63
N SER A 35 -10.95 1.87 -10.66
CA SER A 35 -10.76 3.27 -10.27
C SER A 35 -10.63 3.41 -8.75
N TRP A 36 -9.41 3.22 -8.24
CA TRP A 36 -9.06 3.38 -6.83
C TRP A 36 -8.24 4.64 -6.58
N THR A 37 -8.51 5.34 -5.47
CA THR A 37 -7.49 6.18 -4.84
C THR A 37 -6.72 5.33 -3.84
N ILE A 38 -5.39 5.27 -3.98
CA ILE A 38 -4.54 4.37 -3.20
C ILE A 38 -3.61 5.17 -2.29
N LYS A 39 -3.63 4.85 -1.00
CA LYS A 39 -2.62 5.28 -0.03
C LYS A 39 -1.82 4.06 0.41
N LEU A 40 -0.49 4.15 0.33
CA LEU A 40 0.40 3.08 0.78
C LEU A 40 0.99 3.45 2.15
N HIS A 41 0.92 2.53 3.10
CA HIS A 41 1.63 2.61 4.37
C HIS A 41 2.54 1.39 4.52
N VAL A 42 3.51 1.46 5.42
CA VAL A 42 4.38 0.33 5.75
C VAL A 42 4.46 0.13 7.26
N ILE A 43 4.65 -1.12 7.66
CA ILE A 43 4.91 -1.51 9.03
C ILE A 43 6.01 -2.57 9.04
N GLU A 44 6.88 -2.52 10.04
CA GLU A 44 7.93 -3.52 10.21
C GLU A 44 7.37 -4.87 10.63
N LYS A 45 7.93 -5.94 10.06
CA LYS A 45 7.67 -7.32 10.46
C LYS A 45 8.49 -7.65 11.71
N LEU A 46 7.92 -7.30 12.86
CA LEU A 46 8.49 -7.48 14.21
C LEU A 46 9.89 -6.86 14.46
N PRO A 47 10.11 -6.22 15.61
CA PRO A 47 11.47 -5.98 16.09
C PRO A 47 12.16 -7.30 16.43
N SER A 48 13.15 -7.69 15.62
CA SER A 48 14.24 -8.53 16.11
C SER A 48 14.99 -7.69 17.15
N ALA A 49 15.35 -8.31 18.27
CA ALA A 49 15.81 -7.65 19.49
C ALA A 49 17.11 -6.80 19.35
N ASP A 50 17.77 -6.82 18.19
CA ASP A 50 19.18 -6.42 18.05
C ASP A 50 19.48 -5.24 17.12
N SER A 51 18.49 -4.45 16.68
CA SER A 51 18.76 -3.36 15.72
C SER A 51 18.43 -1.99 16.31
N SER A 52 19.49 -1.29 16.71
CA SER A 52 19.49 0.03 17.35
C SER A 52 19.33 1.23 16.40
N GLU A 53 19.01 1.01 15.12
CA GLU A 53 18.80 2.09 14.13
C GLU A 53 17.61 1.78 13.20
N ARG A 54 16.41 1.61 13.77
CA ARG A 54 15.20 1.43 12.95
C ARG A 54 14.56 2.75 12.62
N GLN A 55 14.31 2.96 11.33
CA GLN A 55 13.49 4.06 10.85
C GLN A 55 12.08 3.87 11.38
N SER A 56 11.65 4.72 12.32
CA SER A 56 10.29 4.66 12.87
C SER A 56 9.29 5.05 11.78
N TRP A 57 8.54 4.07 11.27
CA TRP A 57 7.44 4.32 10.34
C TRP A 57 6.20 4.77 11.10
N ASP A 58 5.69 5.95 10.76
CA ASP A 58 4.38 6.38 11.25
C ASP A 58 3.28 5.61 10.51
N LEU A 59 2.53 4.79 11.24
CA LEU A 59 1.43 3.99 10.71
C LEU A 59 0.31 4.85 10.09
N THR A 60 0.16 6.08 10.57
CA THR A 60 -0.94 6.97 10.16
C THR A 60 -0.60 7.80 8.92
N SER A 61 0.69 7.96 8.62
CA SER A 61 1.17 8.75 7.50
C SER A 61 1.44 7.86 6.28
N PRO A 62 0.77 8.09 5.14
CA PRO A 62 1.06 7.35 3.92
C PRO A 62 2.42 7.75 3.34
N ILE A 63 3.06 6.80 2.66
CA ILE A 63 4.24 7.04 1.84
C ILE A 63 3.83 7.82 0.60
N THR A 64 4.63 8.84 0.26
CA THR A 64 4.50 9.56 -1.00
C THR A 64 4.88 8.65 -2.16
N LEU A 65 3.89 8.24 -2.94
CA LEU A 65 4.07 7.52 -4.20
C LEU A 65 4.26 8.55 -5.31
N ASP A 66 5.49 8.98 -5.58
CA ASP A 66 5.81 9.69 -6.82
C ASP A 66 5.72 8.68 -7.99
N ASP A 67 5.11 9.09 -9.10
CA ASP A 67 5.03 8.28 -10.33
C ASP A 67 6.39 7.98 -10.98
N GLY A 68 7.47 8.65 -10.54
CA GLY A 68 8.85 8.38 -10.97
C GLY A 68 9.80 7.89 -9.86
N GLY A 69 9.38 7.91 -8.59
CA GLY A 69 10.21 7.53 -7.45
C GLY A 69 10.16 6.03 -7.19
N SER A 70 11.28 5.33 -7.39
CA SER A 70 11.35 3.90 -7.04
C SER A 70 11.05 3.73 -5.55
N LEU A 71 9.98 3.02 -5.22
CA LEU A 71 9.61 2.73 -3.83
C LEU A 71 10.75 2.05 -3.04
N GLU A 72 11.71 1.44 -3.74
CA GLU A 72 12.95 0.90 -3.17
C GLU A 72 13.87 1.98 -2.56
N THR A 73 13.85 3.22 -3.08
CA THR A 73 14.64 4.34 -2.51
C THR A 73 14.04 4.86 -1.22
N VAL A 74 12.72 4.78 -1.07
CA VAL A 74 12.01 5.22 0.13
C VAL A 74 12.05 4.15 1.21
N VAL A 75 11.84 2.90 0.84
CA VAL A 75 11.66 1.77 1.77
C VAL A 75 12.98 1.04 2.08
N GLY A 76 14.00 1.21 1.23
CA GLY A 76 15.24 0.45 1.32
C GLY A 76 15.09 -0.97 0.76
N LYS A 77 16.16 -1.48 0.14
CA LYS A 77 16.12 -2.75 -0.62
C LYS A 77 15.86 -4.03 0.19
N ASN A 78 16.01 -4.00 1.51
CA ASN A 78 16.00 -5.21 2.36
C ASN A 78 15.16 -5.06 3.63
N ALA A 79 14.16 -4.18 3.63
CA ALA A 79 13.33 -4.01 4.80
C ALA A 79 12.27 -5.12 4.87
N ASP A 80 12.31 -5.92 5.95
CA ASP A 80 11.27 -6.90 6.32
C ASP A 80 9.98 -6.14 6.69
N LEU A 81 9.26 -5.64 5.68
CA LEU A 81 8.05 -4.83 5.89
C LEU A 81 6.79 -5.53 5.38
N HIS A 82 5.68 -5.20 6.02
CA HIS A 82 4.37 -5.36 5.42
C HIS A 82 3.95 -4.02 4.78
N TYR A 83 3.40 -4.13 3.59
CA TYR A 83 2.79 -3.05 2.83
C TYR A 83 1.29 -3.05 3.08
N ILE A 84 0.75 -1.90 3.43
CA ILE A 84 -0.67 -1.69 3.70
C ILE A 84 -1.21 -0.75 2.62
N TYR A 85 -2.00 -1.29 1.71
CA TYR A 85 -2.69 -0.51 0.67
C TYR A 85 -4.09 -0.19 1.16
N VAL A 86 -4.39 1.10 1.28
CA VAL A 86 -5.74 1.60 1.53
C VAL A 86 -6.30 2.08 0.20
N CYS A 87 -7.16 1.25 -0.41
CA CYS A 87 -7.80 1.50 -1.69
C CYS A 87 -9.21 2.02 -1.46
N THR A 88 -9.48 3.27 -1.83
CA THR A 88 -10.80 3.89 -1.76
C THR A 88 -11.43 3.85 -3.15
N LYS A 89 -12.63 3.29 -3.28
CA LYS A 89 -13.35 3.20 -4.55
C LYS A 89 -13.84 4.58 -4.98
N GLY A 90 -13.58 4.96 -6.23
CA GLY A 90 -14.12 6.20 -6.81
C GLY A 90 -15.65 6.16 -6.95
N LYS A 91 -16.26 7.35 -7.10
CA LYS A 91 -17.71 7.47 -7.30
C LYS A 91 -18.11 6.98 -8.69
N SER A 92 -19.22 6.24 -8.75
CA SER A 92 -19.81 5.80 -10.00
C SER A 92 -20.71 6.91 -10.55
N GLY A 93 -20.17 7.72 -11.47
CA GLY A 93 -20.95 8.68 -12.26
C GLY A 93 -20.50 10.14 -12.19
N SER A 94 -19.25 10.44 -12.59
CA SER A 94 -18.87 11.80 -12.98
C SER A 94 -19.17 12.07 -14.45
#